data_AF-A0A6C0LM90-F1
#
_entry.id   AF-A0A6C0LM90-F1
#
_cell.length_a   1.000
_cell.length_b   1.000
_cell.length_c   1.000
_cell.angle_alpha   90.00
_cell.angle_beta   90.00
_cell.angle_gamma   90.00
#
_symmetry.space_group_name_H-M   'P 1'
#
loop_
_entity.id
_entity.type
_entity.pdbx_description
1 polymer ?
#
loop_
_entity_poly.entity_id
_entity_poly.type
_entity_poly.pdbx_seq_one_letter_code
_entity_poly.pdbx_strand_id
1 'polypeptide(L)'
;MLQLLKQNFFLDKVSQKKEDSPVDDHTIKELTFYTINEIKICNKIKELPYHFNDYKIVVSYKRISEFKRLSKIIDDTKGEYVMLKYNIRDTLQYNLKDHLTSLSTPKEVILFSLETYIYLLNRLLSLHKNKIVLFDLHHNNIFITKYKTPILSHFENSILLEELNEEYITKMIKSISDFTYKPLEVHLLFYLIINNEDCLSASLSYEICEHFIKNMHVLSFFDKPIREKYKKECTNSLNQYINKPRSVIITDIIKYSNTWDNYGLSMLYLHIFFTELNSFSLKETFMTDFLNILFKNISANPVNRLTLENTLNSYNEVLNTNNNWSWVNKIHHDKIELFRSSL
;
A
#
# COMPACT_ATOMS: atom_id res chain seq x y z
N MET A 1 -7.31 -7.03 -27.89
CA MET A 1 -6.82 -7.39 -26.53
C MET A 1 -6.79 -6.21 -25.54
N LEU A 2 -7.36 -5.05 -25.90
CA LEU A 2 -7.54 -3.87 -25.01
C LEU A 2 -9.03 -3.50 -24.84
N GLN A 3 -9.93 -4.40 -25.23
CA GLN A 3 -11.39 -4.22 -25.25
C GLN A 3 -12.13 -5.26 -24.39
N LEU A 4 -11.39 -6.15 -23.71
CA LEU A 4 -11.90 -7.18 -22.79
C LEU A 4 -11.84 -6.75 -21.31
N LEU A 5 -11.41 -5.52 -21.02
CA LEU A 5 -11.30 -4.97 -19.66
C LEU A 5 -12.43 -4.00 -19.27
N LYS A 6 -13.44 -3.79 -20.14
CA LYS A 6 -14.47 -2.75 -19.93
C LYS A 6 -15.90 -3.25 -19.70
N GLN A 7 -16.17 -4.55 -19.62
CA GLN A 7 -17.55 -5.05 -19.66
C GLN A 7 -18.12 -5.80 -18.44
N ASN A 8 -17.42 -5.90 -17.30
CA ASN A 8 -17.91 -6.73 -16.18
C ASN A 8 -18.05 -6.05 -14.80
N PHE A 9 -18.24 -4.73 -14.68
CA PHE A 9 -18.34 -4.08 -13.36
C PHE A 9 -19.64 -3.32 -13.02
N PHE A 10 -20.69 -3.42 -13.85
CA PHE A 10 -22.01 -2.93 -13.48
C PHE A 10 -23.01 -4.08 -13.45
N LEU A 11 -23.14 -4.69 -12.26
CA LEU A 11 -24.37 -5.36 -11.86
C LEU A 11 -24.90 -4.63 -10.63
N ASP A 12 -26.09 -4.08 -10.81
CA ASP A 12 -26.83 -3.23 -9.87
C ASP A 12 -26.92 -3.85 -8.48
N LYS A 13 -26.38 -3.15 -7.47
CA LYS A 13 -26.80 -3.37 -6.08
C LYS A 13 -28.15 -2.68 -5.89
N VAL A 14 -29.20 -3.49 -5.98
CA VAL A 14 -30.53 -3.16 -5.46
C VAL A 14 -30.38 -2.71 -4.01
N SER A 15 -30.74 -1.46 -3.76
CA SER A 15 -30.79 -0.85 -2.43
C SER A 15 -31.95 -1.46 -1.63
N GLN A 16 -31.64 -2.40 -0.75
CA GLN A 16 -32.54 -2.78 0.34
C GLN A 16 -31.98 -2.27 1.66
N LYS A 17 -32.73 -1.36 2.28
CA LYS A 17 -32.59 -0.97 3.69
C LYS A 17 -32.51 -2.25 4.55
N LYS A 18 -31.45 -2.44 5.32
CA LYS A 18 -31.38 -3.51 6.34
C LYS A 18 -30.68 -3.08 7.63
N GLU A 19 -31.45 -3.30 8.69
CA GLU A 19 -31.20 -3.53 10.11
C GLU A 19 -29.74 -3.67 10.61
N ASP A 20 -29.51 -3.09 11.80
CA ASP A 20 -28.27 -3.00 12.60
C ASP A 20 -27.72 -4.35 13.14
N SER A 21 -27.93 -5.47 12.46
CA SER A 21 -27.18 -6.70 12.75
C SER A 21 -25.79 -6.62 12.12
N PRO A 22 -24.70 -7.04 12.79
CA PRO A 22 -23.40 -7.17 12.14
C PRO A 22 -23.54 -8.19 11.02
N VAL A 23 -23.60 -7.71 9.77
CA VAL A 23 -23.58 -8.56 8.59
C VAL A 23 -22.20 -9.20 8.58
N ASP A 24 -22.13 -10.52 8.71
CA ASP A 24 -20.85 -11.21 8.56
C ASP A 24 -20.36 -11.08 7.10
N ASP A 25 -19.19 -10.49 6.87
CA ASP A 25 -18.55 -10.47 5.53
C ASP A 25 -18.07 -11.87 5.22
N HIS A 26 -18.75 -12.52 4.28
CA HIS A 26 -18.34 -13.82 3.77
C HIS A 26 -17.93 -13.69 2.33
N THR A 27 -16.70 -14.15 2.04
CA THR A 27 -16.17 -14.18 0.68
C THR A 27 -15.82 -15.60 0.32
N ILE A 28 -16.26 -16.06 -0.85
CA ILE A 28 -15.83 -17.34 -1.39
C ILE A 28 -14.61 -17.08 -2.28
N LYS A 29 -13.50 -17.77 -2.00
CA LYS A 29 -12.27 -17.71 -2.80
C LYS A 29 -11.84 -19.13 -3.19
N GLU A 30 -11.22 -19.25 -4.35
CA GLU A 30 -10.49 -20.47 -4.72
C GLU A 30 -9.30 -20.66 -3.74
N LEU A 31 -9.03 -21.90 -3.35
CA LEU A 31 -7.94 -22.26 -2.45
C LEU A 31 -6.61 -22.29 -3.21
N THR A 32 -6.08 -21.10 -3.47
CA THR A 32 -4.79 -20.89 -4.13
C THR A 32 -3.68 -20.58 -3.11
N PHE A 33 -2.45 -20.44 -3.60
CA PHE A 33 -1.32 -19.95 -2.80
C PHE A 33 -1.66 -18.66 -2.03
N TYR A 34 -2.33 -17.70 -2.70
CA TYR A 34 -2.66 -16.40 -2.12
C TYR A 34 -3.70 -16.50 -1.00
N THR A 35 -4.72 -17.34 -1.19
CA THR A 35 -5.75 -17.59 -0.16
C THR A 35 -5.14 -18.27 1.06
N ILE A 36 -4.26 -19.26 0.86
CA ILE A 36 -3.53 -19.92 1.96
C ILE A 36 -2.63 -18.92 2.67
N ASN A 37 -1.94 -18.06 1.92
CA ASN A 37 -1.07 -17.03 2.46
C ASN A 37 -1.85 -16.01 3.31
N GLU A 38 -2.99 -15.53 2.82
CA GLU A 38 -3.88 -14.62 3.55
C GLU A 38 -4.32 -15.24 4.89
N ILE A 39 -4.74 -16.51 4.89
CA ILE A 39 -5.15 -17.23 6.09
C ILE A 39 -4.00 -17.32 7.09
N LYS A 40 -2.79 -17.71 6.65
CA LYS A 40 -1.60 -17.82 7.52
C LYS A 40 -1.26 -16.47 8.16
N ILE A 41 -1.22 -15.41 7.36
CA ILE A 41 -0.90 -14.06 7.82
C ILE A 41 -1.96 -13.56 8.79
N CYS A 42 -3.25 -13.73 8.46
CA CYS A 42 -4.34 -13.37 9.35
C CYS A 42 -4.28 -14.14 10.68
N ASN A 43 -3.86 -15.41 10.68
CA ASN A 43 -3.67 -16.16 11.91
C ASN A 43 -2.54 -15.58 12.78
N LYS A 44 -1.42 -15.17 12.18
CA LYS A 44 -0.34 -14.48 12.91
C LYS A 44 -0.79 -13.12 13.45
N ILE A 45 -1.60 -12.38 12.68
CA ILE A 45 -2.16 -11.09 13.12
C ILE A 45 -3.12 -11.25 14.32
N LYS A 46 -3.85 -12.36 14.44
CA LYS A 46 -4.74 -12.62 15.60
C LYS A 46 -4.01 -12.69 16.93
N GLU A 47 -2.71 -13.01 16.90
CA GLU A 47 -1.86 -13.05 18.10
C GLU A 47 -1.54 -11.63 18.62
N LEU A 48 -1.77 -10.59 17.80
CA LEU A 48 -1.52 -9.21 18.17
C LEU A 48 -2.64 -8.67 19.08
N PRO A 49 -2.28 -7.88 20.12
CA PRO A 49 -3.28 -7.23 20.96
C PRO A 49 -4.10 -6.23 20.14
N TYR A 50 -5.42 -6.22 20.36
CA TYR A 50 -6.36 -5.31 19.71
C TYR A 50 -6.39 -5.36 18.17
N HIS A 51 -5.94 -6.45 17.54
CA HIS A 51 -5.85 -6.57 16.08
C HIS A 51 -7.15 -6.23 15.33
N PHE A 52 -8.31 -6.50 15.92
CA PHE A 52 -9.61 -6.15 15.32
C PHE A 52 -9.84 -4.63 15.18
N ASN A 53 -9.11 -3.79 15.91
CA ASN A 53 -9.14 -2.33 15.77
C ASN A 53 -8.37 -1.85 14.54
N ASP A 54 -7.43 -2.64 14.07
CA ASP A 54 -6.33 -2.18 13.21
C ASP A 54 -6.33 -2.83 11.84
N TYR A 55 -6.90 -4.03 11.77
CA TYR A 55 -6.80 -4.91 10.60
C TYR A 55 -8.16 -5.52 10.27
N LYS A 56 -8.49 -5.54 8.96
CA LYS A 56 -9.54 -6.39 8.40
C LYS A 56 -8.91 -7.73 8.03
N ILE A 57 -9.17 -8.76 8.82
CA ILE A 57 -8.56 -10.08 8.76
C ILE A 57 -9.60 -11.20 8.63
N VAL A 58 -9.15 -12.33 8.11
CA VAL A 58 -9.92 -13.58 8.10
C VAL A 58 -10.02 -14.12 9.53
N VAL A 59 -11.22 -14.15 10.11
CA VAL A 59 -11.46 -14.70 11.45
C VAL A 59 -11.61 -16.22 11.46
N SER A 60 -12.26 -16.76 10.43
CA SER A 60 -12.45 -18.20 10.26
C SER A 60 -12.61 -18.53 8.78
N TYR A 61 -12.33 -19.77 8.41
CA TYR A 61 -12.60 -20.28 7.07
C TYR A 61 -13.19 -21.69 7.14
N LYS A 62 -13.94 -22.08 6.12
CA LYS A 62 -14.48 -23.44 5.94
C LYS A 62 -14.39 -23.85 4.49
N ARG A 63 -14.09 -25.12 4.20
CA ARG A 63 -14.11 -25.61 2.82
C ARG A 63 -15.54 -25.65 2.30
N ILE A 64 -15.75 -25.29 1.04
CA ILE A 64 -17.09 -25.32 0.42
C ILE A 64 -17.64 -26.75 0.37
N SER A 65 -16.79 -27.76 0.23
CA SER A 65 -17.17 -29.17 0.27
C SER A 65 -17.85 -29.58 1.59
N GLU A 66 -17.67 -28.83 2.67
CA GLU A 66 -18.37 -29.03 3.94
C GLU A 66 -19.83 -28.54 3.90
N PHE A 67 -20.22 -27.75 2.89
CA PHE A 67 -21.56 -27.18 2.71
C PHE A 67 -22.35 -27.90 1.61
N LYS A 68 -23.16 -28.89 1.99
CA LYS A 68 -24.00 -29.70 1.09
C LYS A 68 -24.86 -28.91 0.07
N ARG A 69 -25.22 -27.66 0.36
CA ARG A 69 -26.01 -26.79 -0.53
C ARG A 69 -25.15 -25.98 -1.51
N LEU A 70 -23.99 -25.50 -1.08
CA LEU A 70 -23.10 -24.66 -1.89
C LEU A 70 -22.25 -25.49 -2.85
N SER A 71 -21.89 -26.72 -2.46
CA SER A 71 -21.17 -27.68 -3.32
C SER A 71 -21.95 -28.10 -4.57
N LYS A 72 -23.26 -27.80 -4.65
CA LYS A 72 -24.06 -28.05 -5.86
C LYS A 72 -24.04 -26.89 -6.86
N ILE A 73 -23.60 -25.71 -6.43
CA ILE A 73 -23.60 -24.47 -7.22
C ILE A 73 -22.20 -24.19 -7.74
N ILE A 74 -21.18 -24.53 -6.95
CA ILE A 74 -19.78 -24.39 -7.33
C ILE A 74 -19.36 -25.66 -8.05
N ASP A 75 -18.78 -25.47 -9.24
CA ASP A 75 -18.28 -26.55 -10.08
C ASP A 75 -16.99 -27.12 -9.46
N ASP A 76 -17.13 -28.25 -8.74
CA ASP A 76 -16.03 -28.96 -8.07
C ASP A 76 -14.93 -29.42 -9.05
N THR A 77 -15.16 -29.36 -10.37
CA THR A 77 -14.12 -29.68 -11.37
C THR A 77 -13.08 -28.57 -11.56
N LYS A 78 -13.31 -27.37 -11.01
CA LYS A 78 -12.46 -26.18 -11.21
C LYS A 78 -11.50 -25.87 -10.06
N GLY A 79 -11.43 -26.72 -9.03
CA GLY A 79 -10.52 -26.56 -7.89
C GLY A 79 -11.22 -26.56 -6.53
N GLU A 80 -10.43 -26.53 -5.45
CA GLU A 80 -10.97 -26.44 -4.09
C GLU A 80 -11.35 -24.98 -3.77
N TYR A 81 -12.48 -24.76 -3.11
CA TYR A 81 -12.94 -23.43 -2.69
C TYR A 81 -13.10 -23.35 -1.17
N VAL A 82 -12.87 -22.16 -0.63
CA VAL A 82 -13.07 -21.85 0.78
C VAL A 82 -13.97 -20.64 0.95
N MET A 83 -14.82 -20.68 1.97
CA MET A 83 -15.55 -19.52 2.44
C MET A 83 -14.77 -18.90 3.59
N LEU A 84 -14.32 -17.66 3.39
CA LEU A 84 -13.63 -16.85 4.38
C LEU A 84 -14.65 -15.94 5.08
N LYS A 85 -14.57 -15.89 6.41
CA LYS A 85 -15.30 -14.93 7.23
C LYS A 85 -14.32 -13.86 7.70
N TYR A 86 -14.64 -12.58 7.51
CA TYR A 86 -13.83 -11.47 7.99
C TYR A 86 -14.43 -10.82 9.24
N ASN A 87 -13.60 -10.14 10.04
CA ASN A 87 -14.11 -9.25 11.09
C ASN A 87 -14.71 -7.99 10.45
N ILE A 88 -16.03 -7.81 10.57
CA ILE A 88 -16.65 -6.50 10.37
C ILE A 88 -16.88 -5.89 11.75
N ARG A 89 -16.32 -4.69 11.97
CA ARG A 89 -16.71 -3.86 13.11
C ARG A 89 -17.85 -2.91 12.80
N ASP A 90 -17.82 -2.33 11.60
CA ASP A 90 -18.76 -1.31 11.17
C ASP A 90 -19.22 -1.60 9.75
N THR A 91 -20.54 -1.47 9.53
CA THR A 91 -21.19 -1.65 8.23
C THR A 91 -20.87 -0.53 7.25
N LEU A 92 -20.41 0.62 7.74
CA LEU A 92 -19.96 1.77 6.96
C LEU A 92 -18.44 1.82 6.96
N GLN A 93 -17.85 1.46 5.82
CA GLN A 93 -16.42 1.58 5.55
C GLN A 93 -16.24 2.35 4.24
N TYR A 94 -15.47 3.42 4.27
CA TYR A 94 -15.05 4.16 3.08
C TYR A 94 -13.58 3.86 2.83
N ASN A 95 -13.13 3.76 1.58
CA ASN A 95 -11.69 3.75 1.35
C ASN A 95 -11.08 5.13 1.72
N LEU A 96 -9.77 5.17 1.91
CA LEU A 96 -9.07 6.38 2.35
C LEU A 96 -9.32 7.58 1.42
N LYS A 97 -9.31 7.35 0.10
CA LYS A 97 -9.51 8.42 -0.90
C LYS A 97 -10.92 9.00 -0.82
N ASP A 98 -11.94 8.15 -0.78
CA ASP A 98 -13.34 8.57 -0.68
C ASP A 98 -13.60 9.31 0.64
N HIS A 99 -12.97 8.88 1.73
CA HIS A 99 -13.09 9.58 2.99
C HIS A 99 -12.45 10.97 2.93
N LEU A 100 -11.21 11.07 2.42
CA LEU A 100 -10.50 12.35 2.29
C LEU A 100 -11.28 13.36 1.44
N THR A 101 -11.88 12.92 0.33
CA THR A 101 -12.67 13.79 -0.54
C THR A 101 -14.01 14.20 0.09
N SER A 102 -14.54 13.41 1.02
CA SER A 102 -15.77 13.73 1.75
C SER A 102 -15.62 14.76 2.88
N LEU A 103 -14.39 15.05 3.32
CA LEU A 103 -14.13 16.02 4.40
C LEU A 103 -14.51 17.43 3.96
N SER A 104 -15.05 18.23 4.88
CA SER A 104 -15.73 19.49 4.56
C SER A 104 -14.79 20.69 4.56
N THR A 105 -13.67 20.61 5.28
CA THR A 105 -12.77 21.75 5.49
C THR A 105 -11.31 21.38 5.26
N PRO A 106 -10.47 22.32 4.78
CA PRO A 106 -9.02 22.08 4.65
C PRO A 106 -8.35 21.64 5.94
N LYS A 107 -8.80 22.20 7.07
CA LYS A 107 -8.32 21.84 8.41
C LYS A 107 -8.59 20.39 8.75
N GLU A 108 -9.79 19.90 8.47
CA GLU A 108 -10.13 18.49 8.69
C GLU A 108 -9.26 17.57 7.82
N VAL A 109 -9.05 17.93 6.55
CA VAL A 109 -8.19 17.15 5.64
C VAL A 109 -6.77 17.05 6.20
N ILE A 110 -6.13 18.17 6.54
CA ILE A 110 -4.75 18.19 7.04
C ILE A 110 -4.62 17.36 8.32
N LEU A 111 -5.49 17.61 9.31
CA LEU A 111 -5.43 16.90 10.59
C LEU A 111 -5.67 15.41 10.42
N PHE A 112 -6.68 15.03 9.63
CA PHE A 112 -6.99 13.64 9.36
C PHE A 112 -5.84 12.94 8.61
N SER A 113 -5.26 13.55 7.58
CA SER A 113 -4.11 12.99 6.86
C SER A 113 -2.91 12.77 7.77
N LEU A 114 -2.61 13.71 8.68
CA LEU A 114 -1.52 13.56 9.65
C LEU A 114 -1.79 12.45 10.67
N GLU A 115 -2.99 12.42 11.24
CA GLU A 115 -3.41 11.40 12.21
C GLU A 115 -3.40 10.00 11.59
N THR A 116 -3.95 9.87 10.37
CA THR A 116 -4.00 8.60 9.65
C THR A 116 -2.62 8.12 9.22
N TYR A 117 -1.72 9.01 8.80
CA TYR A 117 -0.33 8.64 8.53
C TYR A 117 0.31 7.98 9.75
N ILE A 118 0.22 8.62 10.91
CA ILE A 118 0.84 8.11 12.14
C ILE A 118 0.16 6.84 12.63
N TYR A 119 -1.15 6.74 12.49
CA TYR A 119 -1.86 5.52 12.79
C TYR A 119 -1.32 4.35 11.94
N LEU A 120 -1.28 4.52 10.62
CA LEU A 120 -0.82 3.48 9.70
C LEU A 120 0.65 3.13 9.90
N LEU A 121 1.52 4.13 10.13
CA LEU A 121 2.94 3.92 10.43
C LEU A 121 3.12 3.00 11.64
N ASN A 122 2.37 3.23 12.72
CA ASN A 122 2.40 2.37 13.91
C ASN A 122 1.87 0.96 13.64
N ARG A 123 0.84 0.79 12.80
CA ARG A 123 0.31 -0.53 12.44
C ARG A 123 1.25 -1.33 11.56
N LEU A 124 1.91 -0.69 10.61
CA LEU A 124 2.97 -1.31 9.82
C LEU A 124 4.15 -1.70 10.73
N LEU A 125 4.52 -0.86 11.70
CA LEU A 125 5.55 -1.19 12.66
C LEU A 125 5.19 -2.43 13.49
N SER A 126 3.94 -2.57 13.91
CA SER A 126 3.46 -3.76 14.62
C SER A 126 3.54 -5.02 13.75
N LEU A 127 3.16 -4.93 12.46
CA LEU A 127 3.31 -6.04 11.50
C LEU A 127 4.78 -6.44 11.32
N HIS A 128 5.69 -5.47 11.16
CA HIS A 128 7.12 -5.73 10.95
C HIS A 128 7.79 -6.39 12.15
N LYS A 129 7.40 -5.98 13.37
CA LYS A 129 7.85 -6.63 14.62
C LYS A 129 7.47 -8.11 14.65
N ASN A 130 6.39 -8.48 13.98
CA ASN A 130 5.90 -9.85 13.83
C ASN A 130 6.27 -10.48 12.48
N LYS A 131 7.29 -9.94 11.81
CA LYS A 131 7.87 -10.50 10.58
C LYS A 131 6.86 -10.58 9.42
N ILE A 132 5.92 -9.63 9.38
CA ILE A 132 4.96 -9.46 8.29
C ILE A 132 5.25 -8.14 7.58
N VAL A 133 5.36 -8.18 6.25
CA VAL A 133 5.36 -7.00 5.39
C VAL A 133 4.02 -6.97 4.66
N LEU A 134 3.27 -5.88 4.76
CA LEU A 134 1.93 -5.77 4.15
C LEU A 134 2.04 -5.91 2.62
N PHE A 135 3.04 -5.28 2.02
CA PHE A 135 3.38 -5.36 0.59
C PHE A 135 2.23 -5.00 -0.37
N ASP A 136 1.14 -4.43 0.12
CA ASP A 136 -0.04 -4.06 -0.69
C ASP A 136 -0.70 -2.75 -0.24
N LEU A 137 0.14 -1.78 0.15
CA LEU A 137 -0.32 -0.43 0.45
C LEU A 137 -0.91 0.23 -0.80
N HIS A 138 -2.20 0.53 -0.72
CA HIS A 138 -2.97 1.24 -1.72
C HIS A 138 -4.13 1.97 -1.03
N HIS A 139 -4.55 3.15 -1.51
CA HIS A 139 -5.64 3.92 -0.88
C HIS A 139 -6.98 3.15 -0.84
N ASN A 140 -7.24 2.29 -1.84
CA ASN A 140 -8.39 1.37 -1.87
C ASN A 140 -8.32 0.22 -0.85
N ASN A 141 -7.12 -0.12 -0.37
CA ASN A 141 -6.90 -1.20 0.60
C ASN A 141 -6.83 -0.69 2.05
N ILE A 142 -7.02 0.61 2.24
CA ILE A 142 -7.11 1.26 3.55
C ILE A 142 -8.55 1.70 3.74
N PHE A 143 -9.24 1.13 4.73
CA PHE A 143 -10.62 1.48 5.05
C PHE A 143 -10.68 2.41 6.25
N ILE A 144 -11.59 3.38 6.21
CA ILE A 144 -11.89 4.27 7.33
C ILE A 144 -13.18 3.79 7.99
N THR A 145 -13.07 3.45 9.27
CA THR A 145 -14.21 3.07 10.12
C THR A 145 -15.11 4.26 10.43
N LYS A 146 -16.30 4.02 10.98
CA LYS A 146 -17.20 5.11 11.41
C LYS A 146 -16.59 6.01 12.51
N TYR A 147 -15.59 5.49 13.23
CA TYR A 147 -14.82 6.23 14.24
C TYR A 147 -13.60 6.94 13.66
N LYS A 148 -13.55 7.17 12.35
CA LYS A 148 -12.44 7.83 11.63
C LYS A 148 -11.08 7.16 11.85
N THR A 149 -11.08 5.88 12.20
CA THR A 149 -9.84 5.10 12.40
C THR A 149 -9.53 4.32 11.12
N PRO A 150 -8.31 4.41 10.57
CA PRO A 150 -7.92 3.66 9.38
C PRO A 150 -7.55 2.22 9.74
N ILE A 151 -8.00 1.26 8.93
CA ILE A 151 -7.69 -0.17 9.06
C ILE A 151 -7.02 -0.69 7.79
N LEU A 152 -5.99 -1.53 7.97
CA LEU A 152 -5.29 -2.19 6.87
C LEU A 152 -6.02 -3.49 6.50
N SER A 153 -5.99 -3.83 5.22
CA SER A 153 -6.70 -4.98 4.66
C SER A 153 -5.93 -5.55 3.46
N HIS A 154 -6.50 -6.56 2.80
CA HIS A 154 -5.93 -7.23 1.61
C HIS A 154 -4.57 -7.89 1.88
N PHE A 155 -4.58 -8.88 2.77
CA PHE A 155 -3.38 -9.60 3.20
C PHE A 155 -2.96 -10.75 2.27
N GLU A 156 -3.66 -10.97 1.16
CA GLU A 156 -3.33 -12.03 0.19
C GLU A 156 -1.91 -11.92 -0.38
N ASN A 157 -1.44 -10.70 -0.62
CA ASN A 157 -0.12 -10.41 -1.18
C ASN A 157 0.90 -9.99 -0.11
N SER A 158 0.52 -10.03 1.17
CA SER A 158 1.46 -9.76 2.26
C SER A 158 2.52 -10.86 2.35
N ILE A 159 3.69 -10.49 2.86
CA ILE A 159 4.86 -11.36 2.91
C ILE A 159 5.12 -11.78 4.35
N LEU A 160 5.20 -13.09 4.57
CA LEU A 160 5.81 -13.66 5.78
C LEU A 160 7.32 -13.73 5.59
N LEU A 161 8.07 -12.89 6.29
CA LEU A 161 9.53 -12.81 6.13
C LEU A 161 10.24 -14.12 6.48
N GLU A 162 9.66 -14.93 7.34
CA GLU A 162 10.17 -16.26 7.73
C GLU A 162 10.06 -17.29 6.60
N GLU A 163 9.10 -17.12 5.67
CA GLU A 163 8.90 -17.99 4.51
C GLU A 163 9.50 -17.39 3.22
N LEU A 164 10.07 -16.18 3.29
CA LEU A 164 10.51 -15.43 2.12
C LEU A 164 11.74 -16.05 1.46
N ASN A 165 11.55 -16.53 0.24
CA ASN A 165 12.58 -17.08 -0.64
C ASN A 165 12.26 -16.75 -2.11
N GLU A 166 13.11 -17.21 -3.03
CA GLU A 166 12.94 -16.96 -4.48
C GLU A 166 11.60 -17.48 -5.04
N GLU A 167 11.16 -18.67 -4.62
CA GLU A 167 9.88 -19.24 -5.09
C GLU A 167 8.69 -18.42 -4.57
N TYR A 168 8.72 -18.07 -3.28
CA TYR A 168 7.67 -17.29 -2.63
C TYR A 168 7.54 -15.92 -3.30
N ILE A 169 8.64 -15.17 -3.43
CA ILE A 169 8.60 -13.82 -4.03
C ILE A 169 8.22 -13.90 -5.50
N THR A 170 8.63 -14.95 -6.22
CA THR A 170 8.21 -15.17 -7.61
C THR A 170 6.69 -15.30 -7.75
N LYS A 171 6.04 -16.04 -6.85
CA LYS A 171 4.57 -16.13 -6.82
C LYS A 171 3.91 -14.80 -6.49
N MET A 172 4.48 -14.04 -5.55
CA MET A 172 3.98 -12.70 -5.20
C MET A 172 4.10 -11.72 -6.37
N ILE A 173 5.26 -11.63 -7.01
CA ILE A 173 5.48 -10.72 -8.15
C ILE A 173 4.52 -11.03 -9.30
N LYS A 174 4.18 -12.30 -9.52
CA LYS A 174 3.22 -12.72 -10.56
C LYS A 174 1.76 -12.32 -10.27
N SER A 175 1.38 -12.07 -9.02
CA SER A 175 0.02 -11.59 -8.69
C SER A 175 -0.13 -10.07 -8.71
N ILE A 176 0.97 -9.33 -8.67
CA ILE A 176 0.91 -7.87 -8.62
C ILE A 176 0.43 -7.35 -9.98
N SER A 177 -0.72 -6.68 -9.97
CA SER A 177 -1.23 -5.92 -11.12
C SER A 177 -0.93 -4.42 -11.03
N ASP A 178 -0.62 -3.93 -9.83
CA ASP A 178 -0.38 -2.51 -9.56
C ASP A 178 0.98 -2.29 -8.86
N PHE A 179 1.84 -1.53 -9.54
CA PHE A 179 3.19 -1.21 -9.10
C PHE A 179 3.36 0.24 -8.62
N THR A 180 2.28 1.04 -8.54
CA THR A 180 2.33 2.48 -8.24
C THR A 180 3.05 2.80 -6.93
N TYR A 181 2.88 1.98 -5.89
CA TYR A 181 3.49 2.18 -4.57
C TYR A 181 4.66 1.22 -4.29
N LYS A 182 5.18 0.56 -5.32
CA LYS A 182 6.27 -0.42 -5.19
C LYS A 182 7.63 0.21 -5.52
N PRO A 183 8.69 -0.10 -4.76
CA PRO A 183 10.02 0.48 -4.98
C PRO A 183 10.70 -0.08 -6.23
N LEU A 184 11.69 0.65 -6.75
CA LEU A 184 12.40 0.34 -8.00
C LEU A 184 12.88 -1.11 -8.08
N GLU A 185 13.42 -1.66 -7.00
CA GLU A 185 13.90 -3.04 -6.99
C GLU A 185 12.79 -4.08 -7.20
N VAL A 186 11.55 -3.79 -6.81
CA VAL A 186 10.38 -4.65 -7.07
C VAL A 186 9.99 -4.58 -8.55
N HIS A 187 10.16 -3.42 -9.21
CA HIS A 187 10.01 -3.34 -10.66
C HIS A 187 11.08 -4.18 -11.37
N LEU A 188 12.34 -4.13 -10.92
CA LEU A 188 13.38 -5.01 -11.46
C LEU A 188 13.00 -6.50 -11.32
N LEU A 189 12.52 -6.92 -10.15
CA LEU A 189 12.02 -8.29 -9.95
C LEU A 189 10.93 -8.65 -10.97
N PHE A 190 9.95 -7.77 -11.17
CA PHE A 190 8.89 -7.97 -12.15
C PHE A 190 9.43 -8.21 -13.56
N TYR A 191 10.32 -7.35 -14.05
CA TYR A 191 10.88 -7.51 -15.40
C TYR A 191 11.65 -8.82 -15.55
N LEU A 192 12.46 -9.20 -14.56
CA LEU A 192 13.21 -10.46 -14.63
C LEU A 192 12.31 -11.71 -14.56
N ILE A 193 11.29 -11.68 -13.71
CA ILE A 193 10.41 -12.83 -13.45
C ILE A 193 9.40 -13.04 -14.59
N ILE A 194 8.77 -11.96 -15.06
CA ILE A 194 7.71 -12.05 -16.07
C ILE A 194 8.26 -12.34 -17.46
N ASN A 195 9.40 -11.74 -17.81
CA ASN A 195 10.05 -11.98 -19.11
C ASN A 195 10.97 -13.20 -19.09
N ASN A 196 11.11 -13.86 -17.93
CA ASN A 196 12.02 -15.00 -17.73
C ASN A 196 13.47 -14.71 -18.15
N GLU A 197 13.97 -13.53 -17.77
CA GLU A 197 15.35 -13.12 -18.02
C GLU A 197 16.29 -13.76 -17.00
N ASP A 198 17.43 -14.27 -17.47
CA ASP A 198 18.43 -14.92 -16.60
C ASP A 198 19.36 -13.91 -15.90
N CYS A 199 19.52 -12.72 -16.46
CA CYS A 199 20.36 -11.65 -15.91
C CYS A 199 19.87 -10.26 -16.35
N LEU A 200 20.33 -9.21 -15.66
CA LEU A 200 20.05 -7.84 -16.04
C LEU A 200 21.07 -7.33 -17.06
N SER A 201 20.62 -6.92 -18.25
CA SER A 201 21.47 -6.23 -19.22
C SER A 201 21.50 -4.71 -18.95
N ALA A 202 22.51 -4.02 -19.48
CA ALA A 202 22.61 -2.56 -19.36
C ALA A 202 21.46 -1.83 -20.05
N SER A 203 21.00 -2.32 -21.21
CA SER A 203 19.86 -1.73 -21.93
C SER A 203 18.56 -1.91 -21.15
N LEU A 204 18.30 -3.12 -20.63
CA LEU A 204 17.12 -3.39 -19.82
C LEU A 204 17.12 -2.56 -18.52
N SER A 205 18.28 -2.42 -17.86
CA SER A 205 18.43 -1.55 -16.68
C SER A 205 18.00 -0.11 -16.97
N TYR A 206 18.41 0.44 -18.12
CA TYR A 206 18.01 1.78 -18.55
C TYR A 206 16.51 1.87 -18.81
N GLU A 207 15.93 0.91 -19.52
CA GLU A 207 14.49 0.86 -19.81
C GLU A 207 13.64 0.81 -18.53
N ILE A 208 14.03 -0.04 -17.57
CA ILE A 208 13.36 -0.14 -16.25
C ILE A 208 13.40 1.22 -15.54
N CYS A 209 14.55 1.88 -15.50
CA CYS A 209 14.69 3.20 -14.86
C CYS A 209 13.80 4.25 -15.54
N GLU A 210 13.82 4.34 -16.87
CA GLU A 210 13.00 5.30 -17.61
C GLU A 210 11.50 5.06 -17.38
N HIS A 211 11.06 3.79 -17.45
CA HIS A 211 9.67 3.44 -17.21
C HIS A 211 9.25 3.73 -15.76
N PHE A 212 10.09 3.40 -14.78
CA PHE A 212 9.82 3.68 -13.38
C PHE A 212 9.64 5.19 -13.13
N ILE A 213 10.60 6.00 -13.58
CA ILE A 213 10.59 7.46 -13.38
C ILE A 213 9.41 8.10 -14.10
N LYS A 214 9.12 7.69 -15.33
CA LYS A 214 8.00 8.23 -16.13
C LYS A 214 6.65 8.03 -15.44
N ASN A 215 6.46 6.92 -14.75
CA ASN A 215 5.21 6.60 -14.05
C ASN A 215 5.18 7.12 -12.60
N MET A 216 6.27 7.70 -12.10
CA MET A 216 6.37 8.22 -10.74
C MET A 216 5.85 9.66 -10.66
N HIS A 217 4.53 9.82 -10.72
CA HIS A 217 3.86 11.14 -10.78
C HIS A 217 4.28 12.11 -9.68
N VAL A 218 4.60 11.61 -8.48
CA VAL A 218 5.06 12.44 -7.35
C VAL A 218 6.33 13.23 -7.66
N LEU A 219 7.20 12.74 -8.56
CA LEU A 219 8.41 13.48 -8.95
C LEU A 219 8.09 14.79 -9.67
N SER A 220 6.92 14.91 -10.30
CA SER A 220 6.51 16.13 -11.01
C SER A 220 6.39 17.35 -10.09
N PHE A 221 6.18 17.14 -8.78
CA PHE A 221 6.11 18.19 -7.78
C PHE A 221 7.49 18.75 -7.37
N PHE A 222 8.58 18.06 -7.70
CA PHE A 222 9.93 18.49 -7.35
C PHE A 222 10.61 19.21 -8.50
N ASP A 223 11.50 20.16 -8.19
CA ASP A 223 12.26 20.88 -9.20
C ASP A 223 13.19 19.96 -10.00
N LYS A 224 13.53 20.41 -11.22
CA LYS A 224 14.37 19.66 -12.17
C LYS A 224 15.66 19.09 -11.53
N PRO A 225 16.45 19.83 -10.72
CA PRO A 225 17.67 19.29 -10.13
C PRO A 225 17.42 18.08 -9.22
N ILE A 226 16.33 18.08 -8.45
CA ILE A 226 15.96 16.96 -7.57
C ILE A 226 15.57 15.74 -8.40
N ARG A 227 14.79 15.94 -9.47
CA ARG A 227 14.40 14.87 -10.40
C ARG A 227 15.61 14.22 -11.07
N GLU A 228 16.55 15.02 -11.56
CA GLU A 228 17.79 14.51 -12.18
C GLU A 228 18.67 13.74 -11.17
N LYS A 229 18.74 14.23 -9.92
CA LYS A 229 19.44 13.51 -8.85
C LYS A 229 18.80 12.15 -8.57
N TYR A 230 17.47 12.11 -8.48
CA TYR A 230 16.73 10.87 -8.27
C TYR A 230 16.89 9.89 -9.45
N LYS A 231 16.83 10.39 -10.69
CA LYS A 231 17.10 9.61 -11.89
C LYS A 231 18.47 8.93 -11.86
N LYS A 232 19.50 9.70 -11.50
CA LYS A 232 20.86 9.16 -11.32
C LYS A 232 20.93 8.10 -10.21
N GLU A 233 20.18 8.30 -9.12
CA GLU A 233 20.09 7.32 -8.04
C GLU A 233 19.46 6.00 -8.51
N CYS A 234 18.37 6.05 -9.29
CA CYS A 234 17.77 4.86 -9.91
C CYS A 234 18.78 4.08 -10.74
N THR A 235 19.47 4.75 -11.67
CA THR A 235 20.48 4.10 -12.52
C THR A 235 21.61 3.48 -11.71
N ASN A 236 22.13 4.21 -10.71
CA ASN A 236 23.18 3.69 -9.84
C ASN A 236 22.71 2.48 -9.03
N SER A 237 21.46 2.49 -8.56
CA SER A 237 20.87 1.40 -7.78
C SER A 237 20.77 0.12 -8.61
N LEU A 238 20.44 0.20 -9.90
CA LEU A 238 20.34 -0.98 -10.77
C LEU A 238 21.68 -1.42 -11.37
N ASN A 239 22.64 -0.51 -11.59
CA ASN A 239 23.92 -0.84 -12.22
C ASN A 239 24.69 -1.94 -11.48
N GLN A 240 24.54 -2.05 -10.16
CA GLN A 240 25.18 -3.10 -9.37
C GLN A 240 24.67 -4.52 -9.71
N TYR A 241 23.55 -4.65 -10.42
CA TYR A 241 22.94 -5.93 -10.80
C TYR A 241 23.23 -6.34 -12.24
N ILE A 242 23.86 -5.47 -13.05
CA ILE A 242 24.18 -5.77 -14.45
C ILE A 242 25.05 -7.03 -14.52
N ASN A 243 24.69 -7.94 -15.43
CA ASN A 243 25.32 -9.25 -15.67
C ASN A 243 25.33 -10.20 -14.47
N LYS A 244 24.60 -9.90 -13.38
CA LYS A 244 24.43 -10.85 -12.27
C LYS A 244 23.30 -11.84 -12.60
N PRO A 245 23.41 -13.11 -12.18
CA PRO A 245 22.33 -14.08 -12.33
C PRO A 245 21.07 -13.66 -11.57
N ARG A 246 19.90 -13.97 -12.12
CA ARG A 246 18.58 -13.66 -11.53
C ARG A 246 18.48 -14.09 -10.07
N SER A 247 18.89 -15.31 -9.73
CA SER A 247 18.83 -15.83 -8.35
C SER A 247 19.66 -14.99 -7.36
N VAL A 248 20.82 -14.49 -7.78
CA VAL A 248 21.67 -13.60 -6.98
C VAL A 248 20.98 -12.24 -6.79
N ILE A 249 20.37 -11.71 -7.86
CA ILE A 249 19.63 -10.44 -7.81
C ILE A 249 18.44 -10.57 -6.86
N ILE A 250 17.63 -11.63 -7.00
CA ILE A 250 16.46 -11.87 -6.15
C ILE A 250 16.89 -11.98 -4.68
N THR A 251 17.89 -12.82 -4.40
CA THR A 251 18.41 -13.03 -3.04
C THR A 251 18.91 -11.74 -2.40
N ASP A 252 19.52 -10.85 -3.19
CA ASP A 252 19.99 -9.56 -2.66
C ASP A 252 18.84 -8.58 -2.40
N ILE A 253 17.87 -8.49 -3.32
CA ILE A 253 16.73 -7.58 -3.20
C ILE A 253 15.84 -7.93 -2.00
N ILE A 254 15.53 -9.22 -1.78
CA ILE A 254 14.62 -9.62 -0.70
C ILE A 254 15.17 -9.33 0.69
N LYS A 255 16.49 -9.13 0.86
CA LYS A 255 17.10 -8.69 2.14
C LYS A 255 16.57 -7.34 2.61
N TYR A 256 16.12 -6.50 1.68
CA TYR A 256 15.60 -5.16 1.95
C TYR A 256 14.07 -5.09 1.95
N SER A 257 13.38 -6.24 1.96
CA SER A 257 11.91 -6.32 1.94
C SER A 257 11.24 -5.61 3.11
N ASN A 258 11.92 -5.51 4.25
CA ASN A 258 11.51 -4.71 5.41
C ASN A 258 11.46 -3.19 5.16
N THR A 259 11.93 -2.69 4.01
CA THR A 259 11.82 -1.27 3.66
C THR A 259 10.63 -0.95 2.76
N TRP A 260 9.97 -1.97 2.19
CA TRP A 260 8.97 -1.80 1.13
C TRP A 260 7.68 -1.13 1.62
N ASP A 261 7.21 -1.46 2.81
CA ASP A 261 6.02 -0.80 3.37
C ASP A 261 6.28 0.67 3.71
N ASN A 262 7.47 1.02 4.19
CA ASN A 262 7.80 2.41 4.49
C ASN A 262 7.90 3.23 3.19
N TYR A 263 8.48 2.63 2.13
CA TYR A 263 8.45 3.20 0.79
C TYR A 263 7.01 3.43 0.32
N GLY A 264 6.16 2.40 0.38
CA GLY A 264 4.78 2.47 -0.10
C GLY A 264 3.93 3.50 0.66
N LEU A 265 4.05 3.54 1.99
CA LEU A 265 3.36 4.53 2.82
C LEU A 265 3.83 5.95 2.48
N SER A 266 5.14 6.13 2.33
CA SER A 266 5.72 7.43 1.99
C SER A 266 5.29 7.89 0.60
N MET A 267 5.24 7.01 -0.40
CA MET A 267 4.72 7.33 -1.73
C MET A 267 3.25 7.77 -1.69
N LEU A 268 2.40 7.02 -0.99
CA LEU A 268 0.98 7.35 -0.83
C LEU A 268 0.80 8.73 -0.19
N TYR A 269 1.51 9.00 0.90
CA TYR A 269 1.35 10.25 1.63
C TYR A 269 2.10 11.43 1.03
N LEU A 270 3.19 11.23 0.29
CA LEU A 270 3.76 12.30 -0.53
C LEU A 270 2.71 12.80 -1.53
N HIS A 271 1.97 11.90 -2.18
CA HIS A 271 0.92 12.30 -3.10
C HIS A 271 -0.17 13.13 -2.41
N ILE A 272 -0.69 12.65 -1.27
CA ILE A 272 -1.71 13.36 -0.48
C ILE A 272 -1.19 14.74 -0.03
N PHE A 273 -0.02 14.79 0.60
CA PHE A 273 0.50 16.03 1.19
C PHE A 273 0.96 17.05 0.15
N PHE A 274 1.49 16.63 -1.01
CA PHE A 274 1.74 17.57 -2.11
C PHE A 274 0.44 18.16 -2.66
N THR A 275 -0.61 17.35 -2.78
CA THR A 275 -1.94 17.84 -3.18
C THR A 275 -2.47 18.84 -2.16
N GLU A 276 -2.31 18.60 -0.86
CA GLU A 276 -2.64 19.55 0.21
C GLU A 276 -1.81 20.85 0.13
N LEU A 277 -0.48 20.75 0.00
CA LEU A 277 0.40 21.93 -0.10
C LEU A 277 -0.03 22.85 -1.24
N ASN A 278 -0.28 22.28 -2.42
CA ASN A 278 -0.67 23.03 -3.61
C ASN A 278 -2.09 23.60 -3.47
N SER A 279 -3.04 22.78 -3.06
CA SER A 279 -4.46 23.17 -2.97
C SER A 279 -4.70 24.22 -1.90
N PHE A 280 -4.04 24.10 -0.75
CA PHE A 280 -4.22 25.01 0.40
C PHE A 280 -3.20 26.16 0.42
N SER A 281 -2.21 26.13 -0.47
CA SER A 281 -1.12 27.11 -0.58
C SER A 281 -0.25 27.16 0.68
N LEU A 282 0.10 25.99 1.20
CA LEU A 282 0.93 25.85 2.39
C LEU A 282 2.40 25.97 1.95
N LYS A 283 3.12 26.95 2.49
CA LYS A 283 4.56 27.13 2.29
C LYS A 283 5.23 27.30 3.64
N GLU A 284 6.43 26.74 3.78
CA GLU A 284 7.26 26.91 4.99
C GLU A 284 6.52 26.51 6.28
N THR A 285 5.84 25.36 6.22
CA THR A 285 5.14 24.78 7.38
C THR A 285 5.79 23.46 7.77
N PHE A 286 5.39 22.89 8.91
CA PHE A 286 5.69 21.51 9.31
C PHE A 286 5.60 20.50 8.15
N MET A 287 4.62 20.67 7.26
CA MET A 287 4.39 19.79 6.12
C MET A 287 5.60 19.74 5.18
N THR A 288 6.30 20.87 4.99
CA THR A 288 7.49 20.95 4.14
C THR A 288 8.64 20.11 4.71
N ASP A 289 8.89 20.20 6.03
CA ASP A 289 9.91 19.40 6.69
C ASP A 289 9.56 17.91 6.67
N PHE A 290 8.28 17.60 6.89
CA PHE A 290 7.80 16.23 6.89
C PHE A 290 7.88 15.59 5.49
N LEU A 291 7.60 16.33 4.41
CA LEU A 291 7.82 15.84 3.04
C LEU A 291 9.28 15.44 2.78
N ASN A 292 10.27 16.08 3.41
CA ASN A 292 11.67 15.66 3.27
C ASN A 292 11.93 14.28 3.87
N ILE A 293 11.26 13.93 4.98
CA ILE A 293 11.32 12.59 5.57
C ILE A 293 10.73 11.57 4.60
N LEU A 294 9.54 11.85 4.06
CA LEU A 294 8.88 10.94 3.13
C LEU A 294 9.70 10.79 1.82
N PHE A 295 10.29 11.88 1.33
CA PHE A 295 11.16 11.85 0.15
C PHE A 295 12.39 10.97 0.37
N LYS A 296 12.99 11.01 1.56
CA LYS A 296 14.10 10.11 1.93
C LYS A 296 13.68 8.63 1.91
N ASN A 297 12.46 8.33 2.35
CA ASN A 297 11.93 6.97 2.40
C ASN A 297 11.60 6.39 1.02
N ILE A 298 11.46 7.23 -0.01
CA ILE A 298 11.27 6.79 -1.40
C ILE A 298 12.57 6.70 -2.20
N SER A 299 13.73 6.75 -1.53
CA SER A 299 15.04 6.54 -2.14
C SER A 299 15.07 5.29 -3.04
N ALA A 300 15.70 5.40 -4.21
CA ALA A 300 15.88 4.27 -5.11
C ALA A 300 16.90 3.25 -4.59
N ASN A 301 17.78 3.64 -3.66
CA ASN A 301 18.64 2.72 -2.92
C ASN A 301 17.99 2.37 -1.56
N PRO A 302 17.65 1.10 -1.29
CA PRO A 302 17.00 0.71 -0.04
C PRO A 302 17.81 1.02 1.23
N VAL A 303 19.15 1.06 1.14
CA VAL A 303 20.04 1.35 2.28
C VAL A 303 19.86 2.78 2.80
N ASN A 304 19.47 3.71 1.92
CA ASN A 304 19.29 5.12 2.29
C ASN A 304 17.93 5.39 2.94
N ARG A 305 16.98 4.44 2.87
CA ARG A 305 15.64 4.58 3.44
C ARG A 305 15.70 4.46 4.95
N LEU A 306 14.85 5.22 5.64
CA LEU A 306 14.68 5.01 7.07
C LEU A 306 13.89 3.73 7.33
N THR A 307 14.12 3.11 8.49
CA THR A 307 13.19 2.11 9.03
C THR A 307 11.88 2.79 9.45
N LEU A 308 10.82 2.02 9.69
CA LEU A 308 9.57 2.54 10.23
C LEU A 308 9.78 3.24 11.60
N GLU A 309 10.62 2.66 12.47
CA GLU A 309 10.96 3.25 13.78
C GLU A 309 11.70 4.58 13.64
N ASN A 310 12.73 4.63 12.78
CA ASN A 310 13.46 5.88 12.56
C ASN A 310 12.58 6.93 11.88
N THR A 311 11.64 6.52 11.03
CA THR A 311 10.66 7.42 10.42
C THR A 311 9.74 8.03 11.46
N LEU A 312 9.25 7.23 12.42
CA LEU A 312 8.42 7.70 13.52
C LEU A 312 9.19 8.68 14.42
N ASN A 313 10.45 8.37 14.73
CA ASN A 313 11.32 9.26 15.51
C ASN A 313 11.54 10.59 14.80
N SER A 314 11.93 10.58 13.52
CA SER A 314 12.11 11.81 12.74
C SER A 314 10.82 12.60 12.58
N TYR A 315 9.66 11.95 12.44
CA TYR A 315 8.37 12.63 12.42
C TYR A 315 8.13 13.39 13.74
N ASN A 316 8.32 12.70 14.88
CA ASN A 316 8.12 13.30 16.19
C ASN A 316 9.09 14.47 16.45
N GLU A 317 10.34 14.35 16.00
CA GLU A 317 11.31 15.45 16.06
C GLU A 317 10.81 16.67 15.29
N VAL A 318 10.39 16.49 14.03
CA VAL A 318 9.86 17.59 13.20
C VAL A 318 8.57 18.18 13.78
N LEU A 319 7.73 17.35 14.41
CA LEU A 319 6.50 17.80 15.06
C LEU A 319 6.80 18.68 16.26
N ASN A 320 7.76 18.27 17.10
CA ASN A 320 8.16 18.98 18.31
C ASN A 320 8.91 20.31 18.02
N THR A 321 9.60 20.41 16.88
CA THR A 321 10.25 21.67 16.46
C THR A 321 9.25 22.65 15.85
N ASN A 322 8.16 22.17 15.26
CA ASN A 322 7.15 22.99 14.58
C ASN A 322 5.85 23.13 15.40
N ASN A 323 5.92 23.90 16.49
CA ASN A 323 4.77 24.06 17.41
C ASN A 323 3.73 25.11 16.97
N ASN A 324 3.99 25.86 15.89
CA ASN A 324 3.08 26.90 15.41
C ASN A 324 2.10 26.37 14.35
N TRP A 325 0.90 26.03 14.80
CA TRP A 325 -0.21 25.57 13.94
C TRP A 325 -1.19 26.68 13.54
N SER A 326 -0.88 27.95 13.82
CA SER A 326 -1.80 29.07 13.55
C SER A 326 -2.13 29.25 12.06
N TRP A 327 -1.26 28.77 11.17
CA TRP A 327 -1.45 28.83 9.72
C TRP A 327 -2.66 28.02 9.24
N VAL A 328 -3.01 26.92 9.93
CA VAL A 328 -4.17 26.08 9.57
C VAL A 328 -5.47 26.87 9.62
N ASN A 329 -5.59 27.79 10.57
CA ASN A 329 -6.80 28.61 10.74
C ASN A 329 -6.88 29.76 9.70
N LYS A 330 -5.82 30.00 8.92
CA LYS A 330 -5.79 31.04 7.88
C LYS A 330 -6.20 30.52 6.50
N ILE A 331 -6.47 29.21 6.38
CA ILE A 331 -6.83 28.59 5.10
C ILE A 331 -8.31 28.85 4.81
N HIS A 332 -8.60 29.44 3.65
CA HIS A 332 -9.97 29.66 3.21
C HIS A 332 -10.69 28.34 2.86
N HIS A 333 -11.97 28.24 3.21
CA HIS A 333 -12.78 27.03 3.04
C HIS A 333 -13.00 26.62 1.58
N ASP A 334 -13.07 27.59 0.66
CA ASP A 334 -13.27 27.38 -0.77
C ASP A 334 -12.17 26.54 -1.43
N LYS A 335 -10.96 26.55 -0.86
CA LYS A 335 -9.83 25.74 -1.33
C LYS A 335 -10.05 24.22 -1.21
N ILE A 336 -11.09 23.77 -0.51
CA ILE A 336 -11.43 22.35 -0.43
C ILE A 336 -11.77 21.74 -1.80
N GLU A 337 -12.38 22.51 -2.71
CA GLU A 337 -12.72 22.01 -4.05
C GLU A 337 -11.48 21.79 -4.91
N LEU A 338 -10.45 22.62 -4.75
CA LEU A 338 -9.16 22.44 -5.42
C LEU A 338 -8.52 21.11 -5.01
N PHE A 339 -8.55 20.79 -3.72
CA PHE A 339 -8.06 19.52 -3.19
C PHE A 339 -8.83 18.32 -3.77
N ARG A 340 -10.16 18.37 -3.74
CA ARG A 340 -11.02 17.28 -4.26
C ARG A 340 -10.80 17.01 -5.75
N SER A 341 -10.58 18.05 -6.54
CA SER A 341 -10.32 17.90 -7.97
C SER A 341 -8.92 17.37 -8.32
N SER A 342 -7.99 17.40 -7.36
CA SER A 342 -6.57 17.11 -7.57
C SER A 342 -6.10 15.78 -6.95
N LEU A 343 -6.92 15.17 -6.08
CA LEU A 343 -6.65 13.89 -5.39
C LEU A 343 -7.21 12.69 -6.16
#